data_AF-A0A954WXP7-F1
#
_entry.id   AF-A0A954WXP7-F1
#
_cell.length_a   1.000
_cell.length_b   1.000
_cell.length_c   1.000
_cell.angle_alpha   90.00
_cell.angle_beta   90.00
_cell.angle_gamma   90.00
#
_symmetry.space_group_name_H-M   'P 1'
#
loop_
_entity.id
_entity.type
_entity.pdbx_description
1 polymer ?
#
loop_
_entity_poly.entity_id
_entity_poly.type
_entity_poly.pdbx_seq_one_letter_code
_entity_poly.pdbx_strand_id
1 'polypeptide(L)'
;MGLFLDRAQANHTLHGSQGKPMTHHRQHTNLFSKRAGKSAALILAVVVVVVVILLAAMAYMFMGSAGPAPLPVPTPNAYDEMTKLGAGVVGALDVTGADEAALEKFLADNSAILNALDTAIQYDSVVPTDHDTASPSIDVAATRDAHRLRHAEAELATMHDNPVVAVNSFLKLIVAARKLQLGGFSVHKLMASGFERMAWTRIGELADQLSSQEKAALLKELNSLPPKNLGNYQDREKAAGVKAVGRVRAFLMRRHTQETFDRVEEVLAEVEAIEHATMEKLER
;
A
#
# COMPACT_ATOMS: atom_id res chain seq x y z
N MET A 1 -41.79 29.47 -30.18
CA MET A 1 -42.12 30.16 -28.92
C MET A 1 -40.79 30.53 -28.28
N GLY A 2 -40.26 31.74 -28.39
CA GLY A 2 -40.84 33.05 -28.06
C GLY A 2 -40.24 33.47 -26.70
N LEU A 3 -39.14 34.24 -26.68
CA LEU A 3 -39.02 35.64 -26.21
C LEU A 3 -37.49 35.93 -26.27
N PHE A 4 -36.88 36.88 -26.99
CA PHE A 4 -37.11 38.31 -27.21
C PHE A 4 -37.12 39.17 -25.94
N LEU A 5 -36.03 39.94 -25.78
CA LEU A 5 -35.90 41.37 -25.45
C LEU A 5 -34.79 41.58 -24.40
N ASP A 6 -34.01 42.67 -24.35
CA ASP A 6 -33.68 43.81 -25.21
C ASP A 6 -32.83 44.76 -24.33
N ARG A 7 -32.09 45.67 -24.98
CA ARG A 7 -31.63 46.98 -24.46
C ARG A 7 -30.52 47.01 -23.39
N ALA A 8 -29.58 47.95 -23.40
CA ALA A 8 -29.47 49.19 -24.19
C ALA A 8 -28.01 49.63 -24.32
N GLN A 9 -27.72 50.19 -25.49
CA GLN A 9 -26.62 51.10 -25.77
C GLN A 9 -26.77 52.41 -24.97
N ALA A 10 -25.64 53.02 -24.61
CA ALA A 10 -25.55 54.48 -24.52
C ALA A 10 -24.12 54.93 -24.87
N ASN A 11 -23.96 55.38 -26.11
CA ASN A 11 -22.87 56.24 -26.55
C ASN A 11 -22.98 57.59 -25.83
N HIS A 12 -21.86 58.18 -25.42
CA HIS A 12 -21.67 59.63 -25.48
C HIS A 12 -20.19 59.99 -25.51
N THR A 13 -19.72 60.35 -26.71
CA THR A 13 -18.60 61.25 -26.96
C THR A 13 -19.00 62.69 -26.61
N LEU A 14 -18.11 63.48 -26.00
CA LEU A 14 -17.59 64.76 -26.53
C LEU A 14 -16.65 65.50 -25.55
N HIS A 15 -15.53 65.96 -26.14
CA HIS A 15 -14.67 67.12 -25.87
C HIS A 15 -14.42 67.70 -24.47
N GLY A 16 -13.14 67.66 -24.08
CA GLY A 16 -12.26 68.85 -24.09
C GLY A 16 -12.28 69.77 -22.85
N SER A 17 -11.15 69.83 -22.13
CA SER A 17 -10.64 71.08 -21.54
C SER A 17 -9.20 70.91 -21.06
N GLN A 18 -8.38 71.90 -21.38
CA GLN A 18 -7.01 72.09 -20.91
C GLN A 18 -6.95 72.27 -19.38
N GLY A 19 -5.82 71.87 -18.77
CA GLY A 19 -5.49 72.19 -17.39
C GLY A 19 -4.15 71.57 -16.97
N LYS A 20 -3.11 72.41 -16.91
CA LYS A 20 -1.72 72.12 -16.54
C LYS A 20 -1.59 72.00 -14.99
N PRO A 21 -0.38 71.79 -14.45
CA PRO A 21 0.06 70.61 -13.69
C PRO A 21 -0.04 70.77 -12.16
N MET A 22 -0.09 69.66 -11.42
CA MET A 22 0.41 69.63 -10.05
C MET A 22 1.14 68.31 -9.73
N THR A 23 2.44 68.49 -9.50
CA THR A 23 3.35 67.57 -8.85
C THR A 23 2.84 67.20 -7.46
N HIS A 24 2.46 65.94 -7.25
CA HIS A 24 2.61 65.30 -5.96
C HIS A 24 3.37 63.99 -6.11
N HIS A 25 4.65 64.10 -5.77
CA HIS A 25 5.56 63.03 -5.45
C HIS A 25 4.90 62.10 -4.40
N ARG A 26 4.41 60.94 -4.83
CA ARG A 26 3.94 59.88 -3.93
C ARG A 26 4.69 58.59 -4.28
N GLN A 27 5.89 58.46 -3.73
CA GLN A 27 6.64 57.21 -3.68
C GLN A 27 5.95 56.26 -2.70
N HIS A 28 5.00 55.44 -3.19
CA HIS A 28 4.50 54.28 -2.45
C HIS A 28 4.22 53.12 -3.39
N THR A 29 5.22 52.67 -4.12
CA THR A 29 5.29 51.30 -4.63
C THR A 29 6.76 50.87 -4.56
N ASN A 30 6.99 49.59 -4.23
CA ASN A 30 8.30 48.90 -4.15
C ASN A 30 8.76 48.44 -2.76
N LEU A 31 7.84 48.00 -1.88
CA LEU A 31 8.21 47.12 -0.75
C LEU A 31 7.69 45.67 -0.87
N PHE A 32 6.89 45.35 -1.89
CA PHE A 32 6.33 44.00 -2.07
C PHE A 32 7.05 43.10 -3.10
N SER A 33 7.99 43.61 -3.90
CA SER A 33 8.66 42.78 -4.93
C SER A 33 9.88 42.00 -4.44
N LYS A 34 10.45 42.31 -3.27
CA LYS A 34 11.64 41.61 -2.75
C LYS A 34 11.36 40.34 -1.94
N ARG A 35 10.12 40.09 -1.50
CA ARG A 35 9.75 38.85 -0.79
C ARG A 35 9.31 37.72 -1.74
N ALA A 36 8.84 38.04 -2.94
CA ALA A 36 8.38 37.05 -3.92
C ALA A 36 9.50 36.20 -4.55
N GLY A 37 10.73 36.74 -4.64
CA GLY A 37 11.88 35.99 -5.21
C GLY A 37 12.44 34.91 -4.28
N LYS A 38 12.37 35.12 -2.95
CA LYS A 38 12.89 34.16 -1.97
C LYS A 38 11.94 32.98 -1.78
N SER A 39 10.62 33.22 -1.81
CA SER A 39 9.62 32.15 -1.75
C SER A 39 9.63 31.29 -3.01
N ALA A 40 9.81 31.88 -4.20
CA ALA A 40 9.95 31.12 -5.45
C ALA A 40 11.22 30.24 -5.46
N ALA A 41 12.35 30.76 -4.96
CA ALA A 41 13.59 29.99 -4.85
C ALA A 41 13.48 28.85 -3.82
N LEU A 42 12.82 29.08 -2.69
CA LEU A 42 12.58 28.05 -1.66
C LEU A 42 11.67 26.93 -2.16
N ILE A 43 10.58 27.27 -2.86
CA ILE A 43 9.67 26.29 -3.46
C ILE A 43 10.41 25.44 -4.50
N LEU A 44 11.23 26.06 -5.34
CA LEU A 44 12.03 25.33 -6.33
C LEU A 44 13.01 24.37 -5.65
N ALA A 45 13.68 24.81 -4.58
CA ALA A 45 14.61 23.96 -3.82
C ALA A 45 13.90 22.74 -3.21
N VAL A 46 12.73 22.94 -2.59
CA VAL A 46 11.91 21.84 -2.03
C VAL A 46 11.47 20.88 -3.13
N VAL A 47 11.01 21.38 -4.27
CA VAL A 47 10.60 20.53 -5.41
C VAL A 47 11.78 19.70 -5.93
N VAL A 48 12.97 20.30 -6.06
CA VAL A 48 14.17 19.56 -6.48
C VAL A 48 14.53 18.47 -5.48
N VAL A 49 14.49 18.77 -4.17
CA VAL A 49 14.75 17.77 -3.12
C VAL A 49 13.74 16.63 -3.19
N VAL A 50 12.44 16.92 -3.34
CA VAL A 50 11.40 15.90 -3.49
C VAL A 50 11.64 15.05 -4.74
N VAL A 51 11.96 15.65 -5.88
CA VAL A 51 12.27 14.92 -7.13
C VAL A 51 13.51 14.05 -6.97
N VAL A 52 14.56 14.53 -6.31
CA VAL A 52 15.77 13.75 -6.05
C VAL A 52 15.47 12.59 -5.11
N ILE A 53 14.67 12.79 -4.06
CA ILE A 53 14.24 11.71 -3.15
C ILE A 53 13.42 10.67 -3.93
N LEU A 54 12.49 11.09 -4.79
CA LEU A 54 11.70 10.18 -5.61
C LEU A 54 12.55 9.41 -6.62
N LEU A 55 13.51 10.07 -7.27
CA LEU A 55 14.44 9.42 -8.20
C LEU A 55 15.40 8.48 -7.46
N ALA A 56 15.84 8.83 -6.25
CA ALA A 56 16.65 7.95 -5.41
C ALA A 56 15.83 6.74 -4.92
N ALA A 57 14.57 6.93 -4.56
CA ALA A 57 13.65 5.85 -4.21
C ALA A 57 13.36 4.94 -5.40
N MET A 58 13.15 5.50 -6.59
CA MET A 58 13.02 4.72 -7.83
C MET A 58 14.33 3.98 -8.14
N ALA A 59 15.48 4.65 -8.12
CA ALA A 59 16.77 4.02 -8.35
C ALA A 59 17.06 2.93 -7.32
N TYR A 60 16.66 3.12 -6.06
CA TYR A 60 16.70 2.10 -5.00
C TYR A 60 15.82 0.89 -5.32
N MET A 61 14.60 1.13 -5.84
CA MET A 61 13.71 0.06 -6.29
C MET A 61 14.27 -0.71 -7.50
N PHE A 62 14.98 -0.05 -8.41
CA PHE A 62 15.50 -0.66 -9.65
C PHE A 62 16.94 -1.20 -9.55
N MET A 63 17.77 -0.70 -8.63
CA MET A 63 19.12 -1.20 -8.36
C MET A 63 19.03 -2.43 -7.45
N GLY A 64 18.63 -3.55 -8.05
CA GLY A 64 18.45 -4.85 -7.42
C GLY A 64 19.45 -5.11 -6.29
N SER A 65 18.92 -5.12 -5.06
CA SER A 65 19.60 -5.83 -4.00
C SER A 65 19.64 -7.30 -4.42
N ALA A 66 20.84 -7.88 -4.49
CA ALA A 66 20.96 -9.33 -4.59
C ALA A 66 20.19 -9.90 -3.39
N GLY A 67 18.99 -10.41 -3.68
CA GLY A 67 18.08 -10.91 -2.68
C GLY A 67 18.76 -11.98 -1.84
N PRO A 68 18.30 -12.22 -0.60
CA PRO A 68 18.71 -13.40 0.13
C PRO A 68 18.51 -14.64 -0.76
N ALA A 69 19.40 -15.63 -0.63
CA ALA A 69 19.32 -16.86 -1.41
C ALA A 69 17.89 -17.41 -1.36
N PRO A 70 17.31 -17.81 -2.51
CA PRO A 70 15.95 -18.30 -2.54
C PRO A 70 15.80 -19.48 -1.58
N LEU A 71 14.70 -19.46 -0.82
CA LEU A 71 14.35 -20.59 0.03
C LEU A 71 14.06 -21.79 -0.87
N PRO A 72 14.46 -23.01 -0.49
CA PRO A 72 14.09 -24.20 -1.25
C PRO A 72 12.56 -24.28 -1.30
N VAL A 73 12.02 -24.30 -2.51
CA VAL A 73 10.57 -24.39 -2.73
C VAL A 73 10.16 -25.84 -2.45
N PRO A 74 9.20 -26.10 -1.54
CA PRO A 74 8.75 -27.45 -1.24
C PRO A 74 8.05 -28.08 -2.45
N THR A 75 7.94 -29.41 -2.48
CA THR A 75 7.18 -30.11 -3.52
C THR A 75 6.35 -31.21 -2.87
N PRO A 76 5.01 -31.11 -2.86
CA PRO A 76 4.18 -30.02 -3.39
C PRO A 76 4.31 -28.70 -2.59
N ASN A 77 4.04 -27.56 -3.27
CA ASN A 77 4.07 -26.21 -2.69
C ASN A 77 2.65 -25.64 -2.62
N ALA A 78 2.22 -25.19 -1.43
CA ALA A 78 0.89 -24.63 -1.26
C ALA A 78 0.66 -23.38 -2.11
N TYR A 79 1.67 -22.52 -2.29
CA TYR A 79 1.54 -21.32 -3.13
C TYR A 79 1.20 -21.69 -4.58
N ASP A 80 1.91 -22.63 -5.18
CA ASP A 80 1.69 -23.04 -6.57
C ASP A 80 0.30 -23.68 -6.74
N GLU A 81 -0.10 -24.54 -5.80
CA GLU A 81 -1.42 -25.17 -5.83
C GLU A 81 -2.54 -24.14 -5.63
N MET A 82 -2.42 -23.20 -4.68
CA MET A 82 -3.41 -22.14 -4.48
C MET A 82 -3.49 -21.18 -5.67
N THR A 83 -2.35 -20.85 -6.30
CA THR A 83 -2.32 -20.00 -7.49
C THR A 83 -3.04 -20.69 -8.65
N LYS A 84 -2.73 -21.96 -8.90
CA LYS A 84 -3.39 -22.78 -9.93
C LYS A 84 -4.90 -22.91 -9.69
N LEU A 85 -5.30 -23.21 -8.46
CA LEU A 85 -6.72 -23.32 -8.08
C LEU A 85 -7.44 -21.98 -8.22
N GLY A 86 -6.79 -20.89 -7.80
CA GLY A 86 -7.29 -19.53 -7.92
C GLY A 86 -7.50 -19.08 -9.37
N ALA A 87 -6.61 -19.47 -10.28
CA ALA A 87 -6.76 -19.23 -11.72
C ALA A 87 -7.95 -19.99 -12.33
N GLY A 88 -8.40 -21.07 -11.68
CA GLY A 88 -9.58 -21.84 -12.08
C GLY A 88 -10.90 -21.28 -11.57
N VAL A 89 -10.89 -20.29 -10.66
CA VAL A 89 -12.11 -19.72 -10.08
C VAL A 89 -12.97 -19.09 -11.17
N VAL A 90 -14.24 -19.50 -11.24
CA VAL A 90 -15.21 -19.03 -12.22
C VAL A 90 -16.00 -17.87 -11.64
N GLY A 91 -16.01 -16.76 -12.37
CA GLY A 91 -16.73 -15.53 -12.00
C GLY A 91 -15.93 -14.62 -11.07
N ALA A 92 -16.45 -13.42 -10.86
CA ALA A 92 -15.90 -12.45 -9.91
C ALA A 92 -17.03 -11.96 -9.01
N LEU A 93 -16.92 -12.22 -7.71
CA LEU A 93 -17.87 -11.75 -6.71
C LEU A 93 -17.16 -10.84 -5.72
N ASP A 94 -17.67 -9.62 -5.55
CA ASP A 94 -17.32 -8.83 -4.38
C ASP A 94 -18.01 -9.45 -3.16
N VAL A 95 -17.24 -10.19 -2.36
CA VAL A 95 -17.73 -10.88 -1.17
C VAL A 95 -18.25 -9.88 -0.15
N THR A 96 -17.69 -8.66 -0.13
CA THR A 96 -18.10 -7.63 0.81
C THR A 96 -19.46 -7.07 0.40
N GLY A 97 -20.51 -7.51 1.09
CA GLY A 97 -21.89 -7.05 0.81
C GLY A 97 -22.60 -7.84 -0.29
N ALA A 98 -22.05 -8.99 -0.72
CA ALA A 98 -22.84 -9.97 -1.46
C ALA A 98 -24.01 -10.46 -0.61
N ASP A 99 -25.14 -10.77 -1.24
CA ASP A 99 -26.24 -11.46 -0.58
C ASP A 99 -25.99 -12.97 -0.50
N GLU A 100 -26.81 -13.65 0.31
CA GLU A 100 -26.72 -15.09 0.54
C GLU A 100 -26.81 -15.88 -0.77
N ALA A 101 -27.77 -15.56 -1.63
CA ALA A 101 -28.00 -16.27 -2.89
C ALA A 101 -26.81 -16.14 -3.86
N ALA A 102 -26.17 -14.98 -3.91
CA ALA A 102 -24.97 -14.76 -4.72
C ALA A 102 -23.77 -15.56 -4.18
N LEU A 103 -23.59 -15.62 -2.85
CA LEU A 103 -22.55 -16.42 -2.21
C LEU A 103 -22.77 -17.92 -2.44
N GLU A 104 -23.99 -18.41 -2.25
CA GLU A 104 -24.36 -19.81 -2.50
C GLU A 104 -24.07 -20.20 -3.95
N LYS A 105 -24.51 -19.37 -4.90
CA LYS A 105 -24.24 -19.61 -6.31
C LYS A 105 -22.74 -19.64 -6.60
N PHE A 106 -22.00 -18.65 -6.10
CA PHE A 106 -20.56 -18.56 -6.32
C PHE A 106 -19.80 -19.76 -5.74
N LEU A 107 -20.18 -20.23 -4.55
CA LEU A 107 -19.59 -21.40 -3.92
C LEU A 107 -20.00 -22.70 -4.64
N ALA A 108 -21.24 -22.81 -5.09
CA ALA A 108 -21.71 -23.96 -5.86
C ALA A 108 -20.93 -24.12 -7.18
N ASP A 109 -20.76 -23.03 -7.92
CA ASP A 109 -20.02 -23.00 -9.18
C ASP A 109 -18.53 -23.35 -9.00
N ASN A 110 -17.98 -23.14 -7.79
CA ASN A 110 -16.56 -23.32 -7.47
C ASN A 110 -16.28 -24.41 -6.43
N SER A 111 -17.26 -25.28 -6.14
CA SER A 111 -17.20 -26.26 -5.04
C SER A 111 -16.01 -27.23 -5.13
N ALA A 112 -15.67 -27.69 -6.33
CA ALA A 112 -14.51 -28.56 -6.56
C ALA A 112 -13.18 -27.86 -6.22
N ILE A 113 -13.07 -26.57 -6.53
CA ILE A 113 -11.89 -25.75 -6.23
C ILE A 113 -11.80 -25.50 -4.73
N LEU A 114 -12.93 -25.19 -4.08
CA LEU A 114 -13.00 -25.01 -2.63
C LEU A 114 -12.51 -26.27 -1.90
N ASN A 115 -12.98 -27.45 -2.30
CA ASN A 115 -12.52 -28.72 -1.72
C ASN A 115 -11.02 -28.96 -1.96
N ALA A 116 -10.51 -28.66 -3.15
CA ALA A 116 -9.10 -28.81 -3.46
C ALA A 116 -8.21 -27.85 -2.64
N LEU A 117 -8.71 -26.64 -2.33
CA LEU A 117 -8.01 -25.69 -1.47
C LEU A 117 -7.78 -26.25 -0.07
N ASP A 118 -8.66 -27.13 0.46
CA ASP A 118 -8.49 -27.72 1.80
C ASP A 118 -7.27 -28.63 1.85
N THR A 119 -6.96 -29.27 0.71
CA THR A 119 -5.75 -30.08 0.54
C THR A 119 -4.53 -29.18 0.35
N ALA A 120 -4.64 -28.14 -0.48
CA ALA A 120 -3.53 -27.22 -0.75
C ALA A 120 -2.98 -26.54 0.51
N ILE A 121 -3.87 -26.13 1.45
CA ILE A 121 -3.45 -25.52 2.72
C ILE A 121 -2.76 -26.51 3.67
N GLN A 122 -2.72 -27.81 3.39
CA GLN A 122 -1.94 -28.74 4.21
C GLN A 122 -0.46 -28.79 3.80
N TYR A 123 -0.12 -28.36 2.58
CA TYR A 123 1.26 -28.39 2.09
C TYR A 123 2.11 -27.28 2.68
N ASP A 124 3.42 -27.50 2.78
CA ASP A 124 4.37 -26.43 3.06
C ASP A 124 4.31 -25.36 1.97
N SER A 125 4.62 -24.12 2.32
CA SER A 125 4.50 -22.97 1.41
C SER A 125 5.76 -22.15 1.38
N VAL A 126 6.27 -21.91 0.18
CA VAL A 126 7.25 -20.87 -0.11
C VAL A 126 6.83 -20.21 -1.41
N VAL A 127 6.58 -18.90 -1.36
CA VAL A 127 6.34 -18.08 -2.55
C VAL A 127 7.69 -17.85 -3.24
N PRO A 128 7.87 -18.35 -4.49
CA PRO A 128 9.13 -18.16 -5.23
C PRO A 128 9.44 -16.69 -5.45
N THR A 129 10.72 -16.32 -5.36
CA THR A 129 11.20 -14.95 -5.60
C THR A 129 11.97 -14.81 -6.90
N ASP A 130 12.15 -15.92 -7.61
CA ASP A 130 13.04 -16.02 -8.76
C ASP A 130 12.36 -15.32 -9.95
N HIS A 131 13.03 -14.30 -10.49
CA HIS A 131 12.47 -13.31 -11.42
C HIS A 131 12.15 -13.84 -12.83
N ASP A 132 12.08 -15.16 -13.03
CA ASP A 132 12.06 -15.76 -14.37
C ASP A 132 10.66 -16.20 -14.83
N THR A 133 9.63 -16.03 -14.00
CA THR A 133 8.24 -16.32 -14.35
C THR A 133 7.44 -15.06 -14.66
N ALA A 134 6.50 -15.21 -15.60
CA ALA A 134 5.64 -14.16 -16.13
C ALA A 134 5.04 -13.26 -15.03
N SER A 135 5.05 -11.94 -15.29
CA SER A 135 4.43 -10.85 -14.53
C SER A 135 3.89 -11.20 -13.12
N PRO A 136 4.55 -10.73 -12.03
CA PRO A 136 4.09 -10.90 -10.64
C PRO A 136 2.64 -10.48 -10.37
N SER A 137 2.02 -9.71 -11.27
CA SER A 137 0.62 -9.29 -11.19
C SER A 137 -0.39 -10.40 -11.47
N ILE A 138 -0.06 -11.38 -12.32
CA ILE A 138 -0.98 -12.47 -12.72
C ILE A 138 -1.13 -13.47 -11.56
N ASP A 139 -0.01 -13.84 -10.93
CA ASP A 139 0.00 -14.81 -9.83
C ASP A 139 -0.70 -14.25 -8.58
N VAL A 140 -0.54 -12.95 -8.31
CA VAL A 140 -1.24 -12.25 -7.21
C VAL A 140 -2.76 -12.28 -7.43
N ALA A 141 -3.23 -12.03 -8.66
CA ALA A 141 -4.66 -12.03 -8.96
C ALA A 141 -5.27 -13.42 -8.77
N ALA A 142 -4.63 -14.47 -9.29
CA ALA A 142 -5.10 -15.83 -9.11
C ALA A 142 -5.12 -16.23 -7.63
N THR A 143 -4.04 -15.96 -6.90
CA THR A 143 -3.96 -16.22 -5.46
C THR A 143 -5.03 -15.46 -4.66
N ARG A 144 -5.30 -14.21 -5.03
CA ARG A 144 -6.38 -13.40 -4.44
C ARG A 144 -7.71 -14.10 -4.61
N ASP A 145 -8.00 -14.64 -5.79
CA ASP A 145 -9.29 -15.24 -6.09
C ASP A 145 -9.50 -16.57 -5.32
N ALA A 146 -8.43 -17.34 -5.06
CA ALA A 146 -8.48 -18.45 -4.11
C ALA A 146 -8.83 -18.01 -2.68
N HIS A 147 -8.26 -16.89 -2.21
CA HIS A 147 -8.57 -16.34 -0.89
C HIS A 147 -9.99 -15.77 -0.81
N ARG A 148 -10.48 -15.14 -1.89
CA ARG A 148 -11.86 -14.67 -1.99
C ARG A 148 -12.85 -15.82 -1.93
N LEU A 149 -12.55 -16.94 -2.57
CA LEU A 149 -13.40 -18.14 -2.50
C LEU A 149 -13.54 -18.66 -1.05
N ARG A 150 -12.44 -18.69 -0.29
CA ARG A 150 -12.46 -19.02 1.15
C ARG A 150 -13.18 -17.99 2.00
N HIS A 151 -13.03 -16.71 1.67
CA HIS A 151 -13.77 -15.65 2.36
C HIS A 151 -15.28 -15.79 2.14
N ALA A 152 -15.71 -16.07 0.91
CA ALA A 152 -17.12 -16.33 0.60
C ALA A 152 -17.71 -17.51 1.42
N GLU A 153 -16.97 -18.61 1.58
CA GLU A 153 -17.40 -19.76 2.42
C GLU A 153 -17.66 -19.32 3.87
N ALA A 154 -16.75 -18.51 4.43
CA ALA A 154 -16.86 -18.03 5.79
C ALA A 154 -18.01 -17.02 6.01
N GLU A 155 -18.24 -16.12 5.04
CA GLU A 155 -19.34 -15.16 5.10
C GLU A 155 -20.70 -15.87 4.93
N LEU A 156 -20.81 -16.87 4.05
CA LEU A 156 -22.05 -17.65 3.92
C LEU A 156 -22.39 -18.37 5.23
N ALA A 157 -21.40 -19.00 5.86
CA ALA A 157 -21.59 -19.65 7.16
C ALA A 157 -22.00 -18.65 8.26
N THR A 158 -21.55 -17.39 8.15
CA THR A 158 -21.97 -16.31 9.05
C THR A 158 -23.43 -15.94 8.81
N MET A 159 -23.89 -15.87 7.56
CA MET A 159 -25.29 -15.60 7.21
C MET A 159 -26.24 -16.71 7.65
N HIS A 160 -25.77 -17.96 7.67
CA HIS A 160 -26.53 -19.13 8.15
C HIS A 160 -26.58 -19.25 9.68
N ASP A 161 -26.14 -18.23 10.43
CA ASP A 161 -26.12 -18.20 11.90
C ASP A 161 -25.39 -19.43 12.49
N ASN A 162 -24.33 -19.88 11.82
CA ASN A 162 -23.50 -21.01 12.24
C ASN A 162 -22.09 -20.53 12.64
N PRO A 163 -21.92 -19.94 13.83
CA PRO A 163 -20.68 -19.28 14.23
C PRO A 163 -19.49 -20.25 14.29
N VAL A 164 -19.71 -21.53 14.58
CA VAL A 164 -18.65 -22.56 14.61
C VAL A 164 -18.08 -22.80 13.22
N VAL A 165 -18.95 -23.00 12.23
CA VAL A 165 -18.53 -23.23 10.84
C VAL A 165 -17.90 -21.97 10.25
N ALA A 166 -18.46 -20.79 10.54
CA ALA A 166 -17.91 -19.51 10.12
C ALA A 166 -16.49 -19.30 10.66
N VAL A 167 -16.29 -19.47 11.98
CA VAL A 167 -14.98 -19.34 12.61
C VAL A 167 -13.97 -20.32 12.03
N ASN A 168 -14.33 -21.59 11.84
CA ASN A 168 -13.44 -22.58 11.22
C ASN A 168 -13.05 -22.19 9.79
N SER A 169 -13.97 -21.62 9.02
CA SER A 169 -13.71 -21.14 7.67
C SER A 169 -12.78 -19.92 7.66
N PHE A 170 -12.97 -18.97 8.59
CA PHE A 170 -12.03 -17.85 8.78
C PHE A 170 -10.64 -18.31 9.26
N LEU A 171 -10.55 -19.36 10.08
CA LEU A 171 -9.25 -19.94 10.46
C LEU A 171 -8.50 -20.50 9.23
N LYS A 172 -9.19 -21.23 8.36
CA LYS A 172 -8.60 -21.71 7.10
C LYS A 172 -8.10 -20.56 6.23
N LEU A 173 -8.84 -19.45 6.17
CA LEU A 173 -8.41 -18.23 5.49
C LEU A 173 -7.14 -17.63 6.11
N ILE A 174 -7.02 -17.60 7.44
CA ILE A 174 -5.79 -17.16 8.13
C ILE A 174 -4.61 -18.08 7.79
N VAL A 175 -4.81 -19.40 7.79
CA VAL A 175 -3.76 -20.37 7.44
C VAL A 175 -3.29 -20.16 6.00
N ALA A 176 -4.22 -20.01 5.05
CA ALA A 176 -3.90 -19.72 3.65
C ALA A 176 -3.13 -18.40 3.51
N ALA A 177 -3.58 -17.34 4.18
CA ALA A 177 -2.92 -16.04 4.16
C ALA A 177 -1.48 -16.12 4.72
N ARG A 178 -1.27 -16.81 5.84
CA ARG A 178 0.06 -16.96 6.43
C ARG A 178 1.02 -17.72 5.53
N LYS A 179 0.53 -18.69 4.74
CA LYS A 179 1.34 -19.41 3.75
C LYS A 179 1.89 -18.50 2.64
N LEU A 180 1.16 -17.46 2.26
CA LEU A 180 1.64 -16.45 1.31
C LEU A 180 2.67 -15.48 1.89
N GLN A 181 2.79 -15.42 3.21
CA GLN A 181 3.78 -14.55 3.86
C GLN A 181 5.18 -15.19 3.89
N LEU A 182 5.29 -16.49 3.57
CA LEU A 182 6.54 -17.24 3.51
C LEU A 182 7.19 -17.07 2.13
N GLY A 183 8.13 -16.12 2.04
CA GLY A 183 8.78 -15.78 0.77
C GLY A 183 8.07 -14.64 0.03
N GLY A 184 8.25 -14.60 -1.29
CA GLY A 184 7.51 -13.72 -2.20
C GLY A 184 7.79 -12.22 -2.08
N PHE A 185 7.14 -11.48 -2.97
CA PHE A 185 7.20 -10.01 -3.01
C PHE A 185 6.29 -9.35 -1.98
N SER A 186 6.55 -8.08 -1.65
CA SER A 186 5.78 -7.30 -0.65
C SER A 186 4.28 -7.23 -0.96
N VAL A 187 3.89 -7.30 -2.23
CA VAL A 187 2.48 -7.37 -2.65
C VAL A 187 1.74 -8.59 -2.11
N HIS A 188 2.36 -9.77 -2.08
CA HIS A 188 1.75 -11.00 -1.53
C HIS A 188 1.49 -10.85 -0.04
N LYS A 189 2.44 -10.25 0.68
CA LYS A 189 2.34 -10.01 2.12
C LYS A 189 1.26 -8.99 2.47
N LEU A 190 1.17 -7.90 1.71
CA LEU A 190 0.13 -6.90 1.88
C LEU A 190 -1.26 -7.51 1.67
N MET A 191 -1.45 -8.24 0.58
CA MET A 191 -2.69 -8.97 0.30
C MET A 191 -3.03 -9.97 1.41
N ALA A 192 -2.07 -10.82 1.78
CA ALA A 192 -2.24 -11.80 2.85
C ALA A 192 -2.58 -11.15 4.19
N SER A 193 -1.92 -10.04 4.54
CA SER A 193 -2.21 -9.30 5.77
C SER A 193 -3.62 -8.72 5.78
N GLY A 194 -4.13 -8.31 4.61
CA GLY A 194 -5.51 -7.88 4.44
C GLY A 194 -6.50 -9.00 4.77
N PHE A 195 -6.35 -10.17 4.15
CA PHE A 195 -7.19 -11.34 4.43
C PHE A 195 -7.10 -11.82 5.87
N GLU A 196 -5.89 -11.90 6.43
CA GLU A 196 -5.68 -12.28 7.83
C GLU A 196 -6.38 -11.29 8.78
N ARG A 197 -6.27 -9.98 8.55
CA ARG A 197 -6.94 -8.97 9.37
C ARG A 197 -8.46 -9.07 9.30
N MET A 198 -9.02 -9.23 8.10
CA MET A 198 -10.47 -9.39 7.93
C MET A 198 -10.98 -10.62 8.70
N ALA A 199 -10.29 -11.76 8.57
CA ALA A 199 -10.65 -12.98 9.27
C ALA A 199 -10.56 -12.82 10.80
N TRP A 200 -9.52 -12.17 11.31
CA TRP A 200 -9.39 -11.90 12.75
C TRP A 200 -10.51 -11.02 13.30
N THR A 201 -10.89 -9.97 12.57
CA THR A 201 -12.00 -9.10 12.95
C THR A 201 -13.29 -9.93 13.06
N ARG A 202 -13.60 -10.74 12.05
CA ARG A 202 -14.80 -11.59 12.04
C ARG A 202 -14.80 -12.65 13.13
N ILE A 203 -13.67 -13.31 13.39
CA ILE A 203 -13.54 -14.26 14.51
C ILE A 203 -13.80 -13.55 15.85
N GLY A 204 -13.31 -12.32 16.03
CA GLY A 204 -13.58 -11.52 17.22
C GLY A 204 -15.07 -11.22 17.43
N GLU A 205 -15.77 -10.87 16.35
CA GLU A 205 -17.23 -10.63 16.37
C GLU A 205 -18.03 -11.90 16.71
N LEU A 206 -17.61 -13.05 16.16
CA LEU A 206 -18.27 -14.34 16.36
C LEU A 206 -17.90 -15.01 17.68
N ALA A 207 -16.79 -14.62 18.29
CA ALA A 207 -16.27 -15.27 19.50
C ALA A 207 -17.31 -15.28 20.63
N ASP A 208 -18.07 -14.21 20.82
CA ASP A 208 -19.06 -14.12 21.89
C ASP A 208 -20.25 -15.08 21.72
N GLN A 209 -20.49 -15.54 20.49
CA GLN A 209 -21.56 -16.49 20.16
C GLN A 209 -21.15 -17.94 20.40
N LEU A 210 -19.85 -18.21 20.61
CA LEU A 210 -19.34 -19.54 20.87
C LEU A 210 -19.53 -19.95 22.34
N SER A 211 -19.84 -21.23 22.57
CA SER A 211 -19.82 -21.84 23.89
C SER A 211 -18.39 -21.87 24.47
N SER A 212 -18.28 -22.07 25.79
CA SER A 212 -16.97 -22.18 26.45
C SER A 212 -16.10 -23.31 25.89
N GLN A 213 -16.70 -24.42 25.46
CA GLN A 213 -15.97 -25.54 24.86
C GLN A 213 -15.45 -25.18 23.46
N GLU A 214 -16.27 -24.51 22.65
CA GLU A 214 -15.88 -24.04 21.31
C GLU A 214 -14.82 -22.95 21.38
N LYS A 215 -14.91 -22.03 22.36
CA LYS A 215 -13.86 -21.04 22.64
C LYS A 215 -12.52 -21.71 22.99
N ALA A 216 -12.56 -22.76 23.83
CA ALA A 216 -11.35 -23.50 24.18
C ALA A 216 -10.75 -24.23 22.96
N ALA A 217 -11.59 -24.81 22.09
CA ALA A 217 -11.15 -25.43 20.84
C ALA A 217 -10.55 -24.39 19.88
N LEU A 218 -11.21 -23.25 19.70
CA LEU A 218 -10.72 -22.12 18.92
C LEU A 218 -9.35 -21.66 19.43
N LEU A 219 -9.19 -21.44 20.73
CA LEU A 219 -7.91 -21.04 21.31
C LEU A 219 -6.80 -22.07 21.04
N LYS A 220 -7.13 -23.37 21.10
CA LYS A 220 -6.18 -24.43 20.75
C LYS A 220 -5.73 -24.34 19.29
N GLU A 221 -6.67 -24.13 18.37
CA GLU A 221 -6.35 -23.96 16.94
C GLU A 221 -5.57 -22.66 16.67
N LEU A 222 -5.93 -21.56 17.34
CA LEU A 222 -5.20 -20.29 17.22
C LEU A 222 -3.74 -20.41 17.66
N ASN A 223 -3.49 -21.20 18.71
CA ASN A 223 -2.15 -21.49 19.20
C ASN A 223 -1.39 -22.49 18.31
N SER A 224 -2.07 -23.26 17.46
CA SER A 224 -1.46 -24.18 16.50
C SER A 224 -1.15 -23.52 15.15
N LEU A 225 -1.67 -22.31 14.90
CA LEU A 225 -1.45 -21.59 13.65
C LEU A 225 0.05 -21.40 13.37
N PRO A 226 0.47 -21.49 12.08
CA PRO A 226 1.86 -21.28 11.70
C PRO A 226 2.36 -19.91 12.19
N PRO A 227 3.62 -19.81 12.66
CA PRO A 227 4.13 -18.58 13.24
C PRO A 227 4.06 -17.44 12.24
N LYS A 228 3.67 -16.26 12.71
CA LYS A 228 3.62 -15.05 11.89
C LYS A 228 5.05 -14.64 11.54
N ASN A 229 5.52 -14.98 10.36
CA ASN A 229 6.91 -14.76 9.97
C ASN A 229 7.14 -13.34 9.42
N LEU A 230 6.96 -12.34 10.29
CA LEU A 230 7.25 -10.93 9.98
C LEU A 230 8.76 -10.60 10.11
N GLY A 231 9.45 -11.27 11.02
CA GLY A 231 10.81 -10.88 11.48
C GLY A 231 11.89 -11.02 10.41
N ASN A 232 11.79 -12.03 9.55
CA ASN A 232 12.78 -12.24 8.51
C ASN A 232 12.84 -11.08 7.50
N TYR A 233 11.79 -10.27 7.32
CA TYR A 233 11.80 -9.20 6.32
C TYR A 233 12.53 -7.94 6.81
N GLN A 234 12.27 -7.47 8.03
CA GLN A 234 12.98 -6.29 8.55
C GLN A 234 14.48 -6.56 8.68
N ASP A 235 14.89 -7.75 9.10
CA ASP A 235 16.31 -8.09 9.20
C ASP A 235 16.94 -8.30 7.82
N ARG A 236 16.18 -8.79 6.81
CA ARG A 236 16.64 -8.95 5.42
C ARG A 236 16.69 -7.62 4.66
N GLU A 237 15.72 -6.72 4.86
CA GLU A 237 15.73 -5.35 4.34
C GLU A 237 16.78 -4.49 5.03
N LYS A 238 16.96 -4.60 6.36
CA LYS A 238 18.05 -3.90 7.07
C LYS A 238 19.41 -4.40 6.59
N ALA A 239 19.60 -5.71 6.43
CA ALA A 239 20.86 -6.26 5.90
C ALA A 239 21.13 -5.83 4.44
N ALA A 240 20.10 -5.74 3.60
CA ALA A 240 20.20 -5.21 2.24
C ALA A 240 20.44 -3.69 2.22
N GLY A 241 19.77 -2.95 3.10
CA GLY A 241 19.86 -1.50 3.27
C GLY A 241 21.23 -1.05 3.76
N VAL A 242 21.80 -1.71 4.77
CA VAL A 242 23.16 -1.43 5.27
C VAL A 242 24.21 -1.64 4.17
N LYS A 243 24.07 -2.69 3.33
CA LYS A 243 24.96 -2.94 2.18
C LYS A 243 24.72 -1.98 1.01
N ALA A 244 23.51 -1.44 0.86
CA ALA A 244 23.17 -0.46 -0.17
C ALA A 244 23.69 0.94 0.19
N VAL A 245 23.52 1.38 1.44
CA VAL A 245 24.11 2.63 1.96
C VAL A 245 25.62 2.61 1.81
N GLY A 246 26.28 1.49 2.13
CA GLY A 246 27.73 1.32 1.91
C GLY A 246 28.15 1.46 0.44
N ARG A 247 27.33 0.96 -0.51
CA ARG A 247 27.61 1.02 -1.96
C ARG A 247 27.28 2.38 -2.58
N VAL A 248 26.20 3.03 -2.17
CA VAL A 248 25.88 4.41 -2.56
C VAL A 248 26.94 5.36 -2.01
N ARG A 249 27.36 5.18 -0.75
CA ARG A 249 28.49 5.91 -0.17
C ARG A 249 29.77 5.68 -0.98
N ALA A 250 30.11 4.44 -1.33
CA ALA A 250 31.29 4.12 -2.14
C ALA A 250 31.20 4.65 -3.60
N PHE A 251 30.01 4.66 -4.19
CA PHE A 251 29.75 5.16 -5.55
C PHE A 251 29.79 6.69 -5.62
N LEU A 252 29.18 7.37 -4.65
CA LEU A 252 29.23 8.82 -4.53
C LEU A 252 30.65 9.31 -4.20
N MET A 253 31.37 8.60 -3.32
CA MET A 253 32.81 8.81 -3.07
C MET A 253 33.69 8.59 -4.32
N ARG A 254 33.23 7.80 -5.30
CA ARG A 254 33.95 7.54 -6.56
C ARG A 254 33.67 8.57 -7.66
N ARG A 255 32.56 9.32 -7.58
CA ARG A 255 32.08 10.18 -8.68
C ARG A 255 32.07 11.67 -8.37
N HIS A 256 32.14 12.09 -7.11
CA HIS A 256 32.17 13.50 -6.73
C HIS A 256 33.15 13.79 -5.57
N THR A 257 33.66 15.03 -5.53
CA THR A 257 34.56 15.56 -4.51
C THR A 257 33.85 15.72 -3.16
N GLN A 258 34.59 15.52 -2.06
CA GLN A 258 34.19 15.64 -0.64
C GLN A 258 33.24 16.82 -0.36
N GLU A 259 33.48 17.95 -1.03
CA GLU A 259 32.70 19.19 -0.95
C GLU A 259 31.19 19.02 -1.23
N THR A 260 30.80 18.04 -2.05
CA THR A 260 29.39 17.78 -2.36
C THR A 260 28.67 17.07 -1.22
N PHE A 261 29.40 16.26 -0.44
CA PHE A 261 28.88 15.61 0.76
C PHE A 261 28.78 16.59 1.92
N ASP A 262 29.80 17.43 2.11
CA ASP A 262 29.80 18.45 3.16
C ASP A 262 28.60 19.41 3.01
N ARG A 263 28.24 19.77 1.78
CA ARG A 263 27.04 20.58 1.49
C ARG A 263 25.72 19.87 1.75
N VAL A 264 25.65 18.55 1.58
CA VAL A 264 24.43 17.78 1.86
C VAL A 264 24.25 17.59 3.37
N GLU A 265 25.33 17.34 4.11
CA GLU A 265 25.30 17.29 5.58
C GLU A 265 24.97 18.66 6.19
N GLU A 266 25.49 19.76 5.62
CA GLU A 266 25.14 21.12 6.01
C GLU A 266 23.65 21.41 5.82
N VAL A 267 23.08 21.04 4.67
CA VAL A 267 21.63 21.20 4.40
C VAL A 267 20.77 20.32 5.31
N LEU A 268 21.20 19.10 5.62
CA LEU A 268 20.49 18.22 6.55
C LEU A 268 20.48 18.80 7.98
N ALA A 269 21.62 19.32 8.44
CA ALA A 269 21.72 19.98 9.74
C ALA A 269 20.85 21.24 9.82
N GLU A 270 20.76 22.01 8.74
CA GLU A 270 19.86 23.18 8.66
C GLU A 270 18.38 22.77 8.71
N VAL A 271 17.99 21.67 8.06
CA VAL A 271 16.62 21.15 8.09
C VAL A 271 16.24 20.67 9.50
N GLU A 272 17.12 19.93 10.18
CA GLU A 272 16.90 19.50 11.56
C GLU A 272 16.78 20.68 12.54
N ALA A 273 17.59 21.73 12.35
CA ALA A 273 17.49 22.96 13.14
C ALA A 273 16.16 23.70 12.90
N ILE A 274 15.65 23.70 11.67
CA ILE A 274 14.34 24.27 11.33
C ILE A 274 13.20 23.46 11.94
N GLU A 275 13.27 22.13 11.92
CA GLU A 275 12.29 21.27 12.58
C GLU A 275 12.24 21.52 14.09
N HIS A 276 13.40 21.56 14.75
CA HIS A 276 13.48 21.84 16.19
C HIS A 276 12.89 23.21 16.55
N ALA A 277 13.23 24.25 15.79
CA ALA A 277 12.70 25.60 16.01
C ALA A 277 11.19 25.72 15.68
N THR A 278 10.66 24.84 14.83
CA THR A 278 9.24 24.79 14.49
C THR A 278 8.45 24.05 15.59
N MET A 279 9.01 22.96 16.12
CA MET A 279 8.43 22.21 17.24
C MET A 279 8.39 23.04 18.53
N GLU A 280 9.46 23.80 18.83
CA GLU A 280 9.49 24.68 20.01
C GLU A 280 8.45 25.83 19.94
N LYS A 281 8.07 26.26 18.72
CA LYS A 281 7.00 27.25 18.51
C LYS A 281 5.60 26.66 18.60
N LEU A 282 5.44 25.36 18.36
CA LEU A 282 4.16 24.65 18.49
C LEU A 282 3.84 24.31 19.95
N GLU A 283 4.85 24.26 20.82
CA GLU A 283 4.70 23.97 22.26
C GLU A 283 4.44 25.21 23.14
N ARG A 284 4.46 26.42 22.56
CA ARG A 284 4.12 27.69 23.25
C ARG A 284 2.76 28.22 22.80
#